data_AF-A0A7V8BPN4-F1
#
_entry.id   AF-A0A7V8BPN4-F1
#
_cell.length_a   1.000
_cell.length_b   1.000
_cell.length_c   1.000
_cell.angle_alpha   90.00
_cell.angle_beta   90.00
_cell.angle_gamma   90.00
#
_symmetry.space_group_name_H-M   'P 1'
#
loop_
_entity.id
_entity.type
_entity.pdbx_description
1 polymer ?
#
loop_
_entity_poly.entity_id
_entity_poly.type
_entity_poly.pdbx_seq_one_letter_code
_entity_poly.pdbx_strand_id
1 'polypeptide(L)'
;MHSLTEVTLTEFQSALTPQNIRVIQIIQGAIGLGVVMFMGVVLFVYSSQTMNVDARITNDDYDLINILTLAHIMIAAAVYTVARVVFNLLLSSSVLRNGVTKIMKDGQGRVIENPAEKMLAIIRSAMIVRLAMIEAPAIFGLVICLIATFNGTIQETPSIWLNAITALILIGFVILTFPNKERVEEIFNSKISGTPS
;
A
#
# COMPACT_ATOMS: atom_id res chain seq x y z
N MET A 1 14.53 11.23 -34.93
CA MET A 1 14.27 11.36 -33.48
C MET A 1 12.85 10.92 -33.24
N HIS A 2 12.63 9.65 -32.84
CA HIS A 2 11.32 9.22 -32.36
C HIS A 2 11.01 10.01 -31.10
N SER A 3 9.83 10.63 -31.05
CA SER A 3 9.43 11.35 -29.85
C SER A 3 9.27 10.30 -28.74
N LEU A 4 9.89 10.51 -27.58
CA LEU A 4 9.80 9.62 -26.41
C LEU A 4 8.37 9.51 -25.84
N THR A 5 7.41 10.13 -26.53
CA THR A 5 5.96 10.04 -26.43
C THR A 5 5.36 8.84 -27.19
N GLU A 6 6.14 8.06 -27.94
CA GLU A 6 5.63 6.96 -28.78
C GLU A 6 5.94 5.56 -28.22
N VAL A 7 5.92 5.35 -26.89
CA VAL A 7 5.72 3.96 -26.43
C VAL A 7 4.32 3.58 -26.86
N THR A 8 4.22 2.78 -27.91
CA THR A 8 2.92 2.34 -28.41
C THR A 8 2.27 1.38 -27.42
N LEU A 9 0.95 1.30 -27.44
CA LEU A 9 0.23 0.31 -26.62
C LEU A 9 0.72 -1.11 -26.90
N THR A 10 1.03 -1.43 -28.16
CA THR A 10 1.54 -2.75 -28.58
C THR A 10 2.92 -3.05 -28.01
N GLU A 11 3.82 -2.06 -27.98
CA GLU A 11 5.14 -2.20 -27.33
C GLU A 11 4.99 -2.38 -25.82
N PHE A 12 4.10 -1.61 -25.19
CA PHE A 12 3.81 -1.75 -23.76
C PHE A 12 3.22 -3.13 -23.43
N GLN A 13 2.24 -3.60 -24.20
CA GLN A 13 1.64 -4.93 -24.05
C GLN A 13 2.66 -6.05 -24.21
N SER A 14 3.67 -5.85 -25.07
CA SER A 14 4.79 -6.79 -25.26
C SER A 14 5.72 -6.83 -24.04
N ALA A 15 5.86 -5.73 -23.30
CA ALA A 15 6.59 -5.66 -22.02
C ALA A 15 5.81 -6.27 -20.84
N LEU A 16 4.48 -6.45 -20.93
CA LEU A 16 3.63 -7.08 -19.92
C LEU A 16 3.77 -8.61 -19.92
N THR A 17 5.00 -9.10 -19.77
CA THR A 17 5.27 -10.53 -19.62
C THR A 17 4.68 -11.07 -18.32
N PRO A 18 4.28 -12.36 -18.27
CA PRO A 18 3.80 -12.98 -17.04
C PRO A 18 4.77 -12.85 -15.86
N GLN A 19 6.08 -12.85 -16.16
CA GLN A 19 7.12 -12.66 -15.16
C GLN A 19 7.08 -11.25 -14.54
N ASN A 20 6.94 -10.21 -15.37
CA ASN A 20 6.88 -8.83 -14.88
C ASN A 20 5.64 -8.59 -14.00
N ILE A 21 4.49 -9.13 -14.40
CA ILE A 21 3.25 -9.05 -13.60
C ILE A 21 3.41 -9.80 -12.28
N ARG A 22 3.97 -11.02 -12.30
CA ARG A 22 4.19 -11.83 -11.11
C ARG A 22 5.05 -11.12 -10.07
N VAL A 23 6.07 -10.36 -10.49
CA VAL A 23 6.88 -9.55 -9.57
C VAL A 23 6.03 -8.54 -8.81
N ILE A 24 5.11 -7.84 -9.49
CA ILE A 24 4.21 -6.86 -8.86
C ILE A 24 3.25 -7.58 -7.89
N GLN A 25 2.69 -8.72 -8.31
CA GLN A 25 1.79 -9.55 -7.50
C GLN A 25 2.46 -10.05 -6.22
N ILE A 26 3.72 -10.50 -6.30
CA ILE A 26 4.48 -10.97 -5.12
C ILE A 26 4.68 -9.83 -4.12
N ILE A 27 5.09 -8.65 -4.59
CA ILE A 27 5.36 -7.51 -3.70
C ILE A 27 4.07 -7.04 -3.03
N GLN A 28 3.00 -6.84 -3.80
CA GLN A 28 1.70 -6.42 -3.27
C GLN A 28 1.09 -7.49 -2.35
N GLY A 29 1.23 -8.76 -2.71
CA GLY A 29 0.82 -9.89 -1.86
C GLY A 29 1.59 -9.94 -0.55
N ALA A 30 2.91 -9.72 -0.57
CA ALA A 30 3.74 -9.70 0.64
C ALA A 30 3.34 -8.58 1.61
N ILE A 31 3.08 -7.37 1.10
CA ILE A 31 2.60 -6.24 1.92
C ILE A 31 1.23 -6.56 2.54
N GLY A 32 0.27 -7.04 1.73
CA GLY A 32 -1.04 -7.43 2.24
C GLY A 32 -0.98 -8.56 3.27
N LEU A 33 -0.17 -9.60 3.00
CA LEU A 33 0.02 -10.74 3.90
C LEU A 33 0.66 -10.33 5.22
N GLY A 34 1.61 -9.40 5.21
CA GLY A 34 2.22 -8.85 6.44
C GLY A 34 1.17 -8.28 7.39
N VAL A 35 0.25 -7.47 6.88
CA VAL A 35 -0.85 -6.88 7.67
C VAL A 35 -1.84 -7.94 8.15
N VAL A 36 -2.18 -8.92 7.31
CA VAL A 36 -3.05 -10.05 7.71
C VAL A 36 -2.42 -10.86 8.84
N MET A 37 -1.13 -11.20 8.73
CA MET A 37 -0.42 -11.94 9.78
C MET A 37 -0.38 -11.13 11.07
N PHE A 38 -0.09 -9.83 11.00
CA PHE A 38 -0.06 -8.98 12.20
C PHE A 38 -1.43 -8.86 12.86
N MET A 39 -2.50 -8.72 12.08
CA MET A 39 -3.87 -8.78 12.60
C MET A 39 -4.16 -10.13 13.28
N GLY A 40 -3.68 -11.24 12.70
CA GLY A 40 -3.76 -12.56 13.30
C GLY A 40 -3.05 -12.66 14.66
N VAL A 41 -1.88 -12.03 14.80
CA VAL A 41 -1.17 -11.93 16.09
C VAL A 41 -2.00 -11.15 17.11
N VAL A 42 -2.57 -9.99 16.75
CA VAL A 42 -3.43 -9.20 17.64
C VAL A 42 -4.62 -10.03 18.12
N LEU A 43 -5.30 -10.72 17.21
CA LEU A 43 -6.45 -11.58 17.53
C LEU A 43 -6.03 -12.76 18.43
N PHE A 44 -4.88 -13.38 18.16
CA PHE A 44 -4.35 -14.46 18.97
C PHE A 44 -4.06 -14.01 20.41
N VAL A 45 -3.38 -12.87 20.57
CA VAL A 45 -3.08 -12.28 21.89
C VAL A 45 -4.37 -11.91 22.62
N TYR A 46 -5.33 -11.30 21.93
CA TYR A 46 -6.65 -10.99 22.50
C TYR A 46 -7.36 -12.24 23.02
N SER A 47 -7.33 -13.33 22.23
CA SER A 47 -7.95 -14.59 22.62
C SER A 47 -7.28 -15.25 23.84
N SER A 48 -5.97 -15.13 23.99
CA SER A 48 -5.23 -15.77 25.09
C SER A 48 -5.35 -15.01 26.42
N GLN A 49 -5.60 -13.71 26.38
CA GLN A 49 -5.74 -12.89 27.59
C GLN A 49 -7.11 -12.95 28.26
N THR A 50 -8.14 -13.47 27.58
CA THR A 50 -9.45 -13.70 28.22
C THR A 50 -9.38 -14.65 29.42
N MET A 51 -8.23 -15.29 29.66
CA MET A 51 -7.96 -16.17 30.81
C MET A 51 -7.34 -15.47 32.04
N ASN A 52 -6.96 -14.18 31.97
CA ASN A 52 -6.35 -13.45 33.10
C ASN A 52 -7.02 -12.06 33.29
N VAL A 53 -8.08 -12.00 34.10
CA VAL A 53 -8.97 -10.82 34.27
C VAL A 53 -8.50 -9.85 35.37
N ASP A 54 -7.38 -10.09 36.04
CA ASP A 54 -6.96 -9.29 37.22
C ASP A 54 -6.10 -8.05 36.89
N ALA A 55 -5.99 -7.66 35.62
CA ALA A 55 -5.26 -6.45 35.25
C ALA A 55 -6.03 -5.20 35.73
N ARG A 56 -5.46 -4.45 36.68
CA ARG A 56 -5.99 -3.13 37.05
C ARG A 56 -5.75 -2.15 35.91
N ILE A 57 -6.80 -1.86 35.16
CA ILE A 57 -6.80 -0.81 34.16
C ILE A 57 -6.80 0.54 34.88
N THR A 58 -5.90 1.44 34.48
CA THR A 58 -5.81 2.79 35.04
C THR A 58 -6.44 3.81 34.10
N ASN A 59 -6.84 4.97 34.61
CA ASN A 59 -7.30 6.07 33.77
C ASN A 59 -6.22 6.55 32.78
N ASP A 60 -4.95 6.44 33.17
CA ASP A 60 -3.81 6.82 32.33
C ASP A 60 -3.71 5.93 31.08
N ASP A 61 -4.07 4.65 31.19
CA ASP A 61 -4.11 3.72 30.04
C ASP A 61 -5.15 4.16 29.01
N TYR A 62 -6.32 4.62 29.47
CA TYR A 62 -7.37 5.13 28.61
C TYR A 62 -6.95 6.40 27.88
N ASP A 63 -6.36 7.35 28.60
CA ASP A 63 -5.92 8.61 28.03
C ASP A 63 -4.85 8.38 26.96
N LEU A 64 -3.90 7.46 27.21
CA LEU A 64 -2.89 7.08 26.23
C LEU A 64 -3.53 6.50 24.96
N ILE A 65 -4.42 5.52 25.08
CA ILE A 65 -5.07 4.90 23.91
C ILE A 65 -5.90 5.92 23.13
N ASN A 66 -6.62 6.82 23.82
CA ASN A 66 -7.40 7.87 23.17
C ASN A 66 -6.52 8.84 22.39
N ILE A 67 -5.38 9.27 22.96
CA ILE A 67 -4.41 10.12 22.27
C ILE A 67 -3.85 9.41 21.04
N LEU A 68 -3.49 8.12 21.17
CA LEU A 68 -2.98 7.32 20.06
C LEU A 68 -4.02 7.14 18.94
N THR A 69 -5.27 6.87 19.30
CA THR A 69 -6.38 6.77 18.33
C THR A 69 -6.62 8.09 17.61
N LEU A 70 -6.60 9.22 18.32
CA LEU A 70 -6.73 10.52 17.68
C LEU A 70 -5.57 10.79 16.71
N ALA A 71 -4.34 10.50 17.12
CA ALA A 71 -3.16 10.60 16.26
C ALA A 71 -3.27 9.69 15.03
N HIS A 72 -3.74 8.46 15.20
CA HIS A 72 -3.96 7.50 14.11
C HIS A 72 -4.95 8.01 13.08
N ILE A 73 -6.09 8.55 13.51
CA ILE A 73 -7.09 9.12 12.59
C ILE A 73 -6.50 10.26 11.78
N MET A 74 -5.77 11.18 12.42
CA MET A 74 -5.11 12.30 11.73
C MET A 74 -4.06 11.82 10.72
N ILE A 75 -3.20 10.88 11.13
CA ILE A 75 -2.17 10.29 10.26
C ILE A 75 -2.82 9.56 9.09
N ALA A 76 -3.83 8.73 9.33
CA ALA A 76 -4.53 7.99 8.29
C ALA A 76 -5.14 8.95 7.26
N ALA A 77 -5.86 9.99 7.71
CA ALA A 77 -6.47 10.98 6.81
C ALA A 77 -5.42 11.71 5.95
N ALA A 78 -4.31 12.13 6.56
CA ALA A 78 -3.20 12.78 5.86
C ALA A 78 -2.56 11.83 4.84
N VAL A 79 -2.22 10.61 5.26
CA VAL A 79 -1.54 9.62 4.43
C VAL A 79 -2.40 9.18 3.25
N TYR A 80 -3.70 8.92 3.43
CA TYR A 80 -4.58 8.56 2.32
C TYR A 80 -4.67 9.67 1.27
N THR A 81 -4.70 10.93 1.72
CA THR A 81 -4.71 12.10 0.84
C THR A 81 -3.39 12.23 0.09
N VAL A 82 -2.27 12.20 0.81
CA VAL A 82 -0.93 12.33 0.22
C VAL A 82 -0.61 11.16 -0.70
N ALA A 83 -0.98 9.93 -0.37
CA ALA A 83 -0.72 8.75 -1.19
C ALA A 83 -1.39 8.86 -2.56
N ARG A 84 -2.60 9.42 -2.63
CA ARG A 84 -3.28 9.71 -3.90
C ARG A 84 -2.53 10.76 -4.72
N VAL A 85 -2.08 11.83 -4.08
CA VAL A 85 -1.32 12.91 -4.74
C VAL A 85 0.02 12.37 -5.26
N VAL A 86 0.79 11.69 -4.42
CA VAL A 86 2.09 11.10 -4.77
C VAL A 86 1.94 10.11 -5.93
N PHE A 87 0.93 9.23 -5.90
CA PHE A 87 0.69 8.31 -7.01
C PHE A 87 0.44 9.04 -8.35
N ASN A 88 -0.37 10.10 -8.34
CA ASN A 88 -0.63 10.89 -9.53
C ASN A 88 0.61 11.68 -10.00
N LEU A 89 1.43 12.18 -9.06
CA LEU A 89 2.68 12.87 -9.36
C LEU A 89 3.71 11.93 -10.00
N LEU A 90 3.87 10.72 -9.44
CA LEU A 90 4.78 9.70 -9.97
C LEU A 90 4.38 9.23 -11.37
N LEU A 91 3.09 9.27 -11.69
CA LEU A 91 2.54 8.95 -13.01
C LEU A 91 2.27 10.19 -13.88
N SER A 92 2.81 11.35 -13.52
CA SER A 92 2.70 12.55 -14.34
C SER A 92 3.50 12.40 -15.63
N SER A 93 3.01 12.98 -16.73
CA SER A 93 3.66 12.92 -18.05
C SER A 93 5.12 13.40 -18.01
N SER A 94 5.44 14.39 -17.17
CA SER A 94 6.81 14.86 -16.94
C SER A 94 7.71 13.79 -16.32
N VAL A 95 7.23 13.08 -15.29
CA VAL A 95 8.01 12.03 -14.62
C VAL A 95 8.19 10.83 -15.53
N LEU A 96 7.14 10.43 -16.24
CA LEU A 96 7.21 9.32 -17.19
C LEU A 96 8.21 9.61 -18.33
N ARG A 97 8.13 10.79 -18.95
CA ARG A 97 9.05 11.21 -20.01
C ARG A 97 10.50 11.23 -19.53
N ASN A 98 10.75 11.83 -18.38
CA ASN A 98 12.09 11.89 -17.79
C ASN A 98 12.60 10.49 -17.42
N GLY A 99 11.75 9.64 -16.85
CA GLY A 99 12.09 8.27 -16.45
C GLY A 99 12.49 7.39 -17.63
N VAL A 100 11.80 7.49 -18.76
CA VAL A 100 12.13 6.74 -19.99
C VAL A 100 13.51 7.16 -20.55
N THR A 101 13.85 8.45 -20.48
CA THR A 101 15.16 8.94 -20.95
C THR A 101 16.32 8.58 -20.05
N LYS A 102 16.06 8.39 -18.75
CA LYS A 102 17.12 8.10 -17.78
C LYS A 102 17.64 6.67 -17.98
N ILE A 103 18.93 6.46 -17.75
CA ILE A 103 19.48 5.10 -17.64
C ILE A 103 18.87 4.47 -16.39
N MET A 104 18.07 3.43 -16.60
CA MET A 104 17.46 2.63 -15.54
C MET A 104 18.14 1.27 -15.50
N LYS A 105 18.34 0.73 -14.30
CA LYS A 105 18.81 -0.65 -14.10
C LYS A 105 17.69 -1.50 -13.53
N ASP A 106 17.64 -2.76 -13.92
CA ASP A 106 16.72 -3.75 -13.35
C ASP A 106 17.19 -4.20 -11.94
N GLY A 107 16.44 -5.12 -11.33
CA GLY A 107 16.79 -5.68 -10.02
C GLY A 107 18.10 -6.50 -10.00
N GLN A 108 18.67 -6.82 -11.17
CA GLN A 108 19.95 -7.52 -11.33
C GLN A 108 21.08 -6.54 -11.71
N GLY A 109 20.81 -5.23 -11.78
CA GLY A 109 21.78 -4.22 -12.16
C GLY A 109 22.01 -4.07 -13.66
N ARG A 110 21.25 -4.77 -14.52
CA ARG A 110 21.34 -4.67 -15.98
C ARG A 110 20.64 -3.42 -16.46
N VAL A 111 21.20 -2.73 -17.46
CA VAL A 111 20.57 -1.55 -18.04
C VAL A 111 19.32 -1.96 -18.81
N ILE A 112 18.19 -1.34 -18.48
CA ILE A 112 16.94 -1.51 -19.22
C ILE A 112 17.02 -0.59 -20.44
N GLU A 113 17.13 -1.17 -21.62
CA GLU A 113 17.21 -0.41 -22.87
C GLU A 113 15.81 -0.10 -23.42
N ASN A 114 14.85 -1.01 -23.25
CA ASN A 114 13.51 -0.89 -23.81
C ASN A 114 12.67 0.19 -23.08
N PRO A 115 12.21 1.24 -23.78
CA PRO A 115 11.34 2.28 -23.22
C PRO A 115 10.05 1.76 -22.56
N ALA A 116 9.45 0.71 -23.12
CA ALA A 116 8.23 0.10 -22.57
C ALA A 116 8.48 -0.57 -21.21
N GLU A 117 9.62 -1.25 -21.06
CA GLU A 117 10.01 -1.87 -19.79
C GLU A 117 10.33 -0.82 -18.72
N LYS A 118 10.96 0.31 -19.11
CA LYS A 118 11.16 1.45 -18.20
C LYS A 118 9.82 2.01 -17.72
N MET A 119 8.86 2.18 -18.63
CA MET A 119 7.52 2.65 -18.29
C MET A 119 6.84 1.72 -17.28
N LEU A 120 6.88 0.42 -17.54
CA LEU A 120 6.35 -0.60 -16.63
C LEU A 120 7.03 -0.55 -15.26
N ALA A 121 8.35 -0.34 -15.21
CA ALA A 121 9.10 -0.21 -13.97
C ALA A 121 8.66 1.04 -13.16
N ILE A 122 8.35 2.16 -13.82
CA ILE A 122 7.85 3.37 -13.16
C ILE A 122 6.43 3.13 -12.61
N ILE A 123 5.53 2.53 -13.41
CA ILE A 123 4.17 2.17 -12.96
C ILE A 123 4.22 1.26 -11.74
N ARG A 124 5.02 0.19 -11.80
CA ARG A 124 5.26 -0.71 -10.68
C ARG A 124 5.75 0.05 -9.44
N SER A 125 6.72 0.94 -9.60
CA SER A 125 7.27 1.71 -8.48
C SER A 125 6.21 2.62 -7.85
N ALA A 126 5.39 3.28 -8.66
CA ALA A 126 4.29 4.11 -8.17
C ALA A 126 3.24 3.30 -7.40
N MET A 127 2.89 2.09 -7.89
CA MET A 127 1.99 1.17 -7.18
C MET A 127 2.55 0.74 -5.82
N ILE A 128 3.83 0.34 -5.77
CA ILE A 128 4.50 -0.09 -4.54
C ILE A 128 4.56 1.06 -3.54
N VAL A 129 4.99 2.26 -3.96
CA VAL A 129 5.07 3.44 -3.09
C VAL A 129 3.69 3.77 -2.51
N ARG A 130 2.64 3.79 -3.34
CA ARG A 130 1.28 4.04 -2.87
C ARG A 130 0.84 3.01 -1.82
N LEU A 131 1.15 1.74 -2.04
CA LEU A 131 0.76 0.66 -1.13
C LEU A 131 1.51 0.75 0.20
N ALA A 132 2.83 0.99 0.17
CA ALA A 132 3.64 1.19 1.37
C ALA A 132 3.19 2.41 2.20
N MET A 133 2.73 3.47 1.54
CA MET A 133 2.14 4.61 2.25
C MET A 133 0.86 4.20 2.99
N ILE A 134 -0.04 3.44 2.34
CA ILE A 134 -1.29 2.98 2.98
C ILE A 134 -1.03 1.93 4.08
N GLU A 135 0.06 1.18 3.99
CA GLU A 135 0.48 0.21 5.00
C GLU A 135 0.80 0.86 6.35
N ALA A 136 1.40 2.06 6.35
CA ALA A 136 1.78 2.75 7.58
C ALA A 136 0.60 2.96 8.58
N PRO A 137 -0.54 3.57 8.20
CA PRO A 137 -1.68 3.69 9.10
C PRO A 137 -2.39 2.35 9.39
N ALA A 138 -2.25 1.34 8.52
CA ALA A 138 -2.77 -0.01 8.79
C ALA A 138 -2.01 -0.66 9.96
N ILE A 139 -0.68 -0.70 9.87
CA ILE A 139 0.18 -1.24 10.94
C ILE A 139 0.03 -0.41 12.22
N PHE A 140 0.00 0.91 12.12
CA PHE A 140 -0.13 1.77 13.31
C PHE A 140 -1.44 1.50 14.07
N GLY A 141 -2.56 1.38 13.35
CA GLY A 141 -3.84 1.02 13.96
C GLY A 141 -3.82 -0.34 14.66
N LEU A 142 -3.17 -1.35 14.06
CA LEU A 142 -3.00 -2.67 14.68
C LEU A 142 -2.07 -2.64 15.91
N VAL A 143 -1.03 -1.79 15.91
CA VAL A 143 -0.18 -1.57 17.10
C VAL A 143 -1.01 -1.00 18.25
N ILE A 144 -1.91 -0.05 17.98
CA ILE A 144 -2.81 0.50 19.02
C ILE A 144 -3.71 -0.61 19.58
N CYS A 145 -4.32 -1.43 18.72
CA CYS A 145 -5.11 -2.58 19.16
C CYS A 145 -4.29 -3.57 19.99
N LEU A 146 -3.02 -3.81 19.63
CA LEU A 146 -2.13 -4.70 20.37
C LEU A 146 -1.81 -4.15 21.77
N ILE A 147 -1.47 -2.87 21.89
CA ILE A 147 -1.21 -2.22 23.19
C ILE A 147 -2.47 -2.24 24.04
N ALA A 148 -3.61 -1.87 23.46
CA ALA A 148 -4.90 -1.89 24.16
C ALA A 148 -5.30 -3.29 24.63
N THR A 149 -4.95 -4.30 23.84
CA THR A 149 -5.07 -5.71 24.22
C THR A 149 -4.19 -5.99 25.44
N PHE A 150 -2.88 -5.73 25.36
CA PHE A 150 -1.97 -5.98 26.49
C PHE A 150 -2.40 -5.33 27.80
N ASN A 151 -2.98 -4.13 27.74
CA ASN A 151 -3.45 -3.40 28.92
C ASN A 151 -4.85 -3.79 29.39
N GLY A 152 -5.58 -4.68 28.69
CA GLY A 152 -6.96 -5.05 29.04
C GLY A 152 -8.03 -4.01 28.66
N THR A 153 -7.63 -2.83 28.17
CA THR A 153 -8.54 -1.72 27.81
C THR A 153 -9.48 -2.08 26.66
N ILE A 154 -9.09 -2.98 25.75
CA ILE A 154 -9.91 -3.35 24.58
C ILE A 154 -11.14 -4.18 24.96
N GLN A 155 -11.11 -4.89 26.10
CA GLN A 155 -12.23 -5.66 26.63
C GLN A 155 -13.29 -4.73 27.25
N GLU A 156 -12.86 -3.69 27.96
CA GLU A 156 -13.76 -2.70 28.57
C GLU A 156 -14.32 -1.73 27.53
N THR A 157 -13.51 -1.36 26.52
CA THR A 157 -13.89 -0.42 25.47
C THR A 157 -13.73 -1.05 24.06
N PRO A 158 -14.73 -1.83 23.59
CA PRO A 158 -14.66 -2.50 22.30
C PRO A 158 -14.50 -1.57 21.09
N SER A 159 -14.83 -0.27 21.22
CA SER A 159 -14.65 0.71 20.16
C SER A 159 -13.18 0.94 19.76
N ILE A 160 -12.21 0.51 20.58
CA ILE A 160 -10.79 0.56 20.22
C ILE A 160 -10.50 -0.31 18.99
N TRP A 161 -11.31 -1.34 18.71
CA TRP A 161 -11.22 -2.12 17.45
C TRP A 161 -11.40 -1.28 16.18
N LEU A 162 -11.98 -0.09 16.27
CA LEU A 162 -12.08 0.82 15.12
C LEU A 162 -10.70 1.21 14.56
N ASN A 163 -9.63 1.16 15.36
CA ASN A 163 -8.27 1.37 14.87
C ASN A 163 -7.83 0.29 13.85
N ALA A 164 -8.43 -0.90 13.88
CA ALA A 164 -8.15 -1.97 12.90
C ALA A 164 -8.80 -1.71 11.52
N ILE A 165 -9.68 -0.71 11.37
CA ILE A 165 -10.34 -0.41 10.09
C ILE A 165 -9.32 -0.07 9.00
N THR A 166 -8.22 0.62 9.32
CA THR A 166 -7.19 0.95 8.32
C THR A 166 -6.50 -0.31 7.77
N ALA A 167 -6.35 -1.36 8.59
CA ALA A 167 -5.86 -2.66 8.14
C ALA A 167 -6.86 -3.35 7.20
N LEU A 168 -8.15 -3.34 7.55
CA LEU A 168 -9.21 -3.86 6.68
C LEU A 168 -9.29 -3.10 5.36
N ILE A 169 -9.13 -1.77 5.38
CA ILE A 169 -9.06 -0.93 4.17
C ILE A 169 -7.87 -1.34 3.31
N LEU A 170 -6.68 -1.54 3.88
CA LEU A 170 -5.52 -1.99 3.12
C LEU A 170 -5.75 -3.38 2.51
N ILE A 171 -6.28 -4.34 3.27
CA ILE A 171 -6.57 -5.69 2.77
C ILE A 171 -7.58 -5.64 1.61
N GLY A 172 -8.67 -4.90 1.80
CA GLY A 172 -9.66 -4.64 0.77
C GLY A 172 -9.03 -3.97 -0.46
N PHE A 173 -8.17 -2.98 -0.24
CA PHE A 173 -7.44 -2.30 -1.31
C PHE A 173 -6.51 -3.27 -2.06
N VAL A 174 -5.76 -4.15 -1.38
CA VAL A 174 -4.88 -5.14 -2.01
C VAL A 174 -5.66 -6.10 -2.90
N ILE A 175 -6.80 -6.61 -2.41
CA ILE A 175 -7.68 -7.51 -3.18
C ILE A 175 -8.28 -6.77 -4.37
N LEU A 176 -8.88 -5.60 -4.10
CA LEU A 176 -9.56 -4.81 -5.12
C LEU A 176 -8.62 -4.22 -6.14
N THR A 177 -7.33 -4.05 -5.84
CA THR A 177 -6.29 -3.50 -6.73
C THR A 177 -5.25 -4.53 -7.14
N PHE A 178 -5.56 -5.82 -6.99
CA PHE A 178 -4.63 -6.88 -7.31
C PHE A 178 -4.16 -6.77 -8.77
N PRO A 179 -2.84 -6.80 -9.04
CA PRO A 179 -2.31 -6.47 -10.35
C PRO A 179 -2.56 -7.63 -11.32
N ASN A 180 -3.26 -7.32 -12.40
CA ASN A 180 -3.40 -8.16 -13.59
C ASN A 180 -2.98 -7.35 -14.83
N LYS A 181 -2.93 -8.02 -15.99
CA LYS A 181 -2.44 -7.41 -17.23
C LYS A 181 -3.32 -6.22 -17.63
N GLU A 182 -4.64 -6.43 -17.59
CA GLU A 182 -5.67 -5.50 -18.02
C GLU A 182 -5.61 -4.20 -17.22
N ARG A 183 -5.39 -4.30 -15.91
CA ARG A 183 -5.36 -3.14 -15.02
C ARG A 183 -4.08 -2.32 -15.16
N VAL A 184 -2.94 -2.99 -15.37
CA VAL A 184 -1.68 -2.28 -15.63
C VAL A 184 -1.77 -1.54 -16.98
N GLU A 185 -2.44 -2.14 -17.95
CA GLU A 185 -2.75 -1.51 -19.24
C GLU A 185 -3.73 -0.32 -19.09
N GLU A 186 -4.76 -0.45 -18.26
CA GLU A 186 -5.68 0.65 -17.94
C GLU A 186 -4.96 1.86 -17.31
N ILE A 187 -4.01 1.59 -16.39
CA ILE A 187 -3.17 2.64 -15.80
C ILE A 187 -2.31 3.33 -16.88
N PHE A 188 -1.77 2.56 -17.82
CA PHE A 188 -1.01 3.10 -18.95
C PHE A 188 -1.89 3.99 -19.83
N ASN A 189 -3.07 3.52 -20.25
CA ASN A 189 -3.98 4.27 -21.11
C ASN A 189 -4.48 5.56 -20.43
N SER A 190 -5.00 5.45 -19.21
CA SER A 190 -5.55 6.61 -18.47
C SER A 190 -4.54 7.73 -18.20
N LYS A 191 -3.23 7.42 -18.18
CA LYS A 191 -2.18 8.40 -17.89
C LYS A 191 -1.37 8.85 -19.10
N ILE A 192 -1.27 8.02 -20.14
CA ILE A 192 -0.35 8.26 -21.27
C ILE A 192 -1.09 8.52 -22.57
N SER A 193 -2.15 7.77 -22.88
CA SER A 193 -2.88 7.98 -24.14
C SER A 193 -3.83 9.19 -24.07
N GLY A 194 -4.01 9.79 -22.89
CA GLY A 194 -4.82 11.01 -22.71
C GLY A 194 -6.31 10.81 -23.01
N THR A 195 -6.75 9.58 -23.27
CA THR A 195 -8.15 9.21 -23.36
C THR A 195 -8.74 9.20 -21.96
N PRO A 196 -9.64 10.14 -21.61
CA PRO A 196 -10.36 10.04 -20.35
C PRO A 196 -11.18 8.75 -20.36
N SER A 197 -10.94 7.90 -19.37
CA SER A 197 -11.75 6.72 -19.05
C SER A 197 -13.14 7.13 -18.58
#